data_AF-A0A5P9I0M2-F1
#
_entry.id   AF-A0A5P9I0M2-F1
#
_cell.length_a   1.000
_cell.length_b   1.000
_cell.length_c   1.000
_cell.angle_alpha   90.00
_cell.angle_beta   90.00
_cell.angle_gamma   90.00
#
_symmetry.space_group_name_H-M   'P 1'
#
loop_
_entity.id
_entity.type
_entity.pdbx_description
1 polymer ?
#
loop_
_entity_poly.entity_id
_entity_poly.type
_entity_poly.pdbx_seq_one_letter_code
_entity_poly.pdbx_strand_id
1 'polypeptide(L)'
;MLIRSIILWGFCLALPCAGAAQSAHEIAVARQVLADAQARSVAENREFCGYIGYTAAGRLATTKARRGYLNYCEPRWPERLRVVASWHTHGAYDDDAWSEVPTVNDLRADKGEGINGYIGTPAGRLWFLDTRRMEVRQLCGPGCIPADPGHVMGAEGPIARSYTLRELMRREAAQFP
;
A
#
# COMPACT_ATOMS: atom_id res chain seq x y z
N MET A 1 -27.32 22.21 59.64
CA MET A 1 -27.27 22.06 58.17
C MET A 1 -25.80 22.05 57.76
N LEU A 2 -25.25 20.90 57.40
CA LEU A 2 -23.87 20.76 56.90
C LEU A 2 -23.93 20.60 55.37
N ILE A 3 -23.30 21.53 54.64
CA ILE A 3 -23.11 21.42 53.19
C ILE A 3 -21.72 20.82 52.96
N ARG A 4 -21.69 19.56 52.49
CA ARG A 4 -20.46 18.88 52.05
C ARG A 4 -20.17 19.30 50.61
N SER A 5 -19.08 20.02 50.40
CA SER A 5 -18.55 20.30 49.06
C SER A 5 -17.72 19.10 48.59
N ILE A 6 -18.13 18.49 47.48
CA ILE A 6 -17.38 17.42 46.80
C ILE A 6 -16.57 18.08 45.69
N ILE A 7 -15.25 18.11 45.85
CA ILE A 7 -14.32 18.51 44.79
C ILE A 7 -14.06 17.27 43.93
N LEU A 8 -14.57 17.26 42.70
CA LEU A 8 -14.20 16.25 41.70
C LEU A 8 -12.86 16.62 41.07
N TRP A 9 -11.84 15.81 41.32
CA TRP A 9 -10.60 15.78 40.55
C TRP A 9 -10.88 15.25 39.14
N GLY A 10 -10.62 16.07 38.13
CA GLY A 10 -10.69 15.69 36.72
C GLY A 10 -9.56 14.72 36.36
N PHE A 11 -9.93 13.48 36.08
CA PHE A 11 -9.04 12.47 35.53
C PHE A 11 -8.83 12.74 34.03
N CYS A 12 -7.66 13.25 33.66
CA CYS A 12 -7.28 13.42 32.25
C CYS A 12 -6.96 12.03 31.67
N LEU A 13 -7.94 11.41 31.01
CA LEU A 13 -7.75 10.18 30.23
C LEU A 13 -6.92 10.50 28.98
N ALA A 14 -5.62 10.17 29.02
CA ALA A 14 -4.78 10.13 27.83
C ALA A 14 -5.28 8.98 26.93
N LEU A 15 -6.01 9.33 25.86
CA LEU A 15 -6.42 8.37 24.85
C LEU A 15 -5.17 7.80 24.14
N PRO A 16 -5.01 6.47 24.06
CA PRO A 16 -3.90 5.87 23.34
C PRO A 16 -3.98 6.26 21.87
N CYS A 17 -2.85 6.71 21.31
CA CYS A 17 -2.70 7.00 19.89
C CYS A 17 -2.70 5.66 19.13
N ALA A 18 -3.89 5.07 18.94
CA ALA A 18 -4.12 4.05 17.93
C ALA A 18 -3.84 4.74 16.60
N GLY A 19 -2.63 4.58 16.06
CA GLY A 19 -2.28 5.38 14.90
C GLY A 19 -3.28 5.09 13.78
N ALA A 20 -3.74 6.15 13.13
CA ALA A 20 -4.94 6.12 12.32
C ALA A 20 -4.90 5.02 11.25
N ALA A 21 -6.00 4.28 11.12
CA ALA A 21 -6.32 3.57 9.90
C ALA A 21 -6.31 4.54 8.70
N GLN A 22 -6.11 4.01 7.50
CA GLN A 22 -6.02 4.83 6.29
C GLN A 22 -7.31 5.61 6.11
N SER A 23 -7.20 6.93 5.88
CA SER A 23 -8.37 7.73 5.60
C SER A 23 -8.93 7.40 4.20
N ALA A 24 -10.24 7.59 4.00
CA ALA A 24 -10.84 7.45 2.67
C ALA A 24 -10.16 8.35 1.62
N HIS A 25 -9.66 9.52 2.06
CA HIS A 25 -8.92 10.44 1.20
C HIS A 25 -7.55 9.89 0.79
N GLU A 26 -6.81 9.26 1.71
CA GLU A 26 -5.54 8.60 1.41
C GLU A 26 -5.73 7.46 0.40
N ILE A 27 -6.76 6.63 0.58
CA ILE A 27 -7.10 5.55 -0.35
C ILE A 27 -7.47 6.11 -1.73
N ALA A 28 -8.20 7.23 -1.79
CA ALA A 28 -8.56 7.87 -3.05
C ALA A 28 -7.31 8.40 -3.78
N VAL A 29 -6.37 9.03 -3.07
CA VAL A 29 -5.10 9.49 -3.64
C VAL A 29 -4.25 8.30 -4.13
N ALA A 30 -4.17 7.22 -3.34
CA ALA A 30 -3.45 6.02 -3.72
C ALA A 30 -4.04 5.37 -4.98
N ARG A 31 -5.37 5.23 -5.05
CA ARG A 31 -6.05 4.69 -6.23
C ARG A 31 -5.81 5.55 -7.45
N GLN A 32 -5.91 6.88 -7.31
CA GLN A 32 -5.71 7.81 -8.42
C GLN A 32 -4.28 7.72 -8.97
N VAL A 33 -3.27 7.81 -8.10
CA VAL A 33 -1.86 7.78 -8.56
C VAL A 33 -1.48 6.45 -9.19
N LEU A 34 -1.99 5.34 -8.65
CA LEU A 34 -1.78 4.01 -9.23
C LEU A 34 -2.50 3.89 -10.58
N ALA A 35 -3.75 4.34 -10.68
CA ALA A 35 -4.49 4.32 -11.95
C ALA A 35 -3.80 5.15 -13.04
N ASP A 36 -3.28 6.33 -12.69
CA ASP A 36 -2.56 7.22 -13.61
C ASP A 36 -1.22 6.61 -14.08
N ALA A 37 -0.54 5.87 -13.20
CA ALA A 37 0.72 5.21 -13.52
C ALA A 37 0.55 3.91 -14.33
N GLN A 38 -0.59 3.23 -14.16
CA GLN A 38 -0.79 1.84 -14.58
C GLN A 38 -0.61 1.62 -16.09
N ALA A 39 -1.22 2.47 -16.92
CA ALA A 39 -1.12 2.33 -18.38
C ALA A 39 0.34 2.39 -18.86
N ARG A 40 1.15 3.23 -18.23
CA ARG A 40 2.58 3.36 -18.53
C ARG A 40 3.39 2.20 -17.94
N SER A 41 3.03 1.74 -16.74
CA SER A 41 3.62 0.56 -16.09
C SER A 41 3.56 -0.68 -16.99
N VAL A 42 2.35 -0.94 -17.51
CA VAL A 42 2.05 -2.03 -18.44
C VAL A 42 2.80 -1.84 -19.77
N ALA A 43 2.66 -0.67 -20.40
CA ALA A 43 3.26 -0.43 -21.72
C ALA A 43 4.80 -0.54 -21.73
N GLU A 44 5.45 -0.15 -20.62
CA GLU A 44 6.90 -0.23 -20.49
C GLU A 44 7.39 -1.53 -19.84
N ASN A 45 6.48 -2.37 -19.33
CA ASN A 45 6.75 -3.50 -18.45
C ASN A 45 7.73 -3.11 -17.32
N ARG A 46 7.40 -2.06 -16.57
CA ARG A 46 8.23 -1.52 -15.49
C ARG A 46 7.37 -1.03 -14.34
N GLU A 47 7.84 -1.26 -13.13
CA GLU A 47 7.24 -0.65 -11.96
C GLU A 47 7.39 0.87 -11.96
N PHE A 48 6.39 1.56 -11.44
CA PHE A 48 6.44 2.98 -11.13
C PHE A 48 6.12 3.18 -9.66
N CYS A 49 6.89 4.02 -8.97
CA CYS A 49 6.77 4.19 -7.53
C CYS A 49 6.85 5.64 -7.06
N GLY A 50 6.43 5.86 -5.83
CA GLY A 50 6.52 7.13 -5.14
C GLY A 50 6.08 7.03 -3.68
N TYR A 51 5.97 8.20 -3.05
CA TYR A 51 5.44 8.34 -1.69
C TYR A 51 4.15 9.14 -1.69
N ILE A 52 3.27 8.82 -0.75
CA ILE A 52 2.11 9.61 -0.34
C ILE A 52 2.43 10.23 1.03
N GLY A 53 2.13 11.52 1.18
CA GLY A 53 2.35 12.21 2.44
C GLY A 53 1.58 13.51 2.56
N TYR A 54 1.64 14.11 3.74
CA TYR A 54 1.02 15.40 4.01
C TYR A 54 2.01 16.52 3.74
N THR A 55 1.56 17.54 3.01
CA THR A 55 2.24 18.82 2.87
C THR A 55 2.19 19.61 4.19
N ALA A 56 2.98 20.69 4.30
CA ALA A 56 2.94 21.60 5.44
C ALA A 56 1.53 22.21 5.68
N ALA A 57 0.72 22.35 4.62
CA ALA A 57 -0.66 22.82 4.68
C ALA A 57 -1.67 21.72 5.10
N GLY A 58 -1.20 20.51 5.46
CA GLY A 58 -2.06 19.39 5.85
C GLY A 58 -2.80 18.73 4.69
N ARG A 59 -2.44 19.01 3.42
CA ARG A 59 -3.03 18.37 2.24
C ARG A 59 -2.23 17.13 1.86
N LEU A 60 -2.91 16.03 1.51
CA LEU A 60 -2.27 14.86 0.91
C LEU A 60 -1.73 15.21 -0.48
N ALA A 61 -0.54 14.70 -0.76
CA ALA A 61 0.13 14.81 -2.05
C ALA A 61 1.00 13.58 -2.30
N THR A 62 1.36 13.36 -3.56
CA THR A 62 2.31 12.32 -3.96
C THR A 62 3.62 12.92 -4.43
N THR A 63 4.71 12.18 -4.32
CA THR A 63 5.92 12.49 -5.08
C THR A 63 5.66 12.26 -6.57
N LYS A 64 6.50 12.84 -7.42
CA LYS A 64 6.54 12.48 -8.84
C LYS A 64 6.84 10.98 -8.96
N ALA A 65 6.13 10.31 -9.86
CA ALA A 65 6.38 8.91 -10.20
C ALA A 65 7.83 8.72 -10.65
N ARG A 66 8.55 7.82 -10.00
CA ARG A 66 9.86 7.34 -10.44
C ARG A 66 9.66 6.05 -11.22
N ARG A 67 10.33 5.94 -12.35
CA ARG A 67 10.41 4.70 -13.12
C ARG A 67 11.39 3.74 -12.45
N GLY A 68 10.95 2.52 -12.19
CA GLY A 68 11.73 1.42 -11.67
C GLY A 68 12.21 0.47 -12.76
N TYR A 69 12.39 -0.78 -12.34
CA TYR A 69 12.80 -1.93 -13.12
C TYR A 69 11.63 -2.91 -13.22
N LEU A 70 11.90 -4.15 -13.64
CA LEU A 70 10.86 -5.16 -13.85
C LEU A 70 10.15 -5.56 -12.54
N ASN A 71 10.90 -5.66 -11.46
CA ASN A 71 10.48 -6.20 -10.16
C ASN A 71 11.09 -5.41 -8.98
N TYR A 72 11.37 -4.14 -9.21
CA TYR A 72 12.00 -3.27 -8.22
C TYR A 72 11.79 -1.80 -8.55
N CYS A 73 11.34 -1.02 -7.57
CA CYS A 73 11.29 0.42 -7.66
C CYS A 73 11.59 1.06 -6.30
N GLU A 74 12.58 1.94 -6.27
CA GLU A 74 12.97 2.67 -5.07
C GLU A 74 12.74 4.17 -5.28
N PRO A 75 11.69 4.78 -4.72
CA PRO A 75 11.48 6.21 -4.84
C PRO A 75 12.48 6.99 -3.98
N ARG A 76 12.77 8.25 -4.35
CA ARG A 76 13.61 9.12 -3.51
C ARG A 76 12.78 9.68 -2.37
N TRP A 77 13.27 9.57 -1.13
CA TRP A 77 12.60 10.14 0.04
C TRP A 77 12.38 11.66 -0.13
N PRO A 78 11.15 12.18 0.08
CA PRO A 78 10.84 13.58 -0.11
C PRO A 78 11.18 14.43 1.11
N GLU A 79 11.73 15.63 0.88
CA GLU A 79 12.05 16.59 1.95
C GLU A 79 10.81 17.35 2.47
N ARG A 80 9.77 17.48 1.63
CA ARG A 80 8.62 18.38 1.87
C ARG A 80 7.31 17.66 2.16
N LEU A 81 7.34 16.35 2.36
CA LEU A 81 6.17 15.56 2.73
C LEU A 81 6.43 14.87 4.06
N ARG A 82 5.45 14.93 4.96
CA ARG A 82 5.34 13.96 6.04
C ARG A 82 4.78 12.68 5.45
N VAL A 83 5.67 11.78 5.04
CA VAL A 83 5.34 10.50 4.39
C VAL A 83 4.47 9.65 5.31
N VAL A 84 3.46 9.02 4.74
CA VAL A 84 2.59 8.05 5.45
C VAL A 84 2.49 6.71 4.74
N ALA A 85 2.73 6.68 3.43
CA ALA A 85 2.78 5.45 2.66
C ALA A 85 3.69 5.55 1.45
N SER A 86 4.25 4.43 1.02
CA SER A 86 4.76 4.25 -0.34
C SER A 86 3.61 3.90 -1.28
N TRP A 87 3.85 3.97 -2.58
CA TRP A 87 3.04 3.30 -3.58
C TRP A 87 3.92 2.80 -4.71
N HIS A 88 3.55 1.67 -5.31
CA HIS A 88 4.11 1.27 -6.60
C HIS A 88 3.15 0.42 -7.44
N THR A 89 3.34 0.44 -8.75
CA THR A 89 2.70 -0.49 -9.68
C THR A 89 3.62 -1.71 -9.86
N HIS A 90 3.04 -2.89 -10.01
CA HIS A 90 3.73 -3.98 -10.71
C HIS A 90 3.70 -3.71 -12.23
N GLY A 91 4.61 -4.35 -12.97
CA GLY A 91 4.78 -4.19 -14.42
C GLY A 91 3.62 -4.73 -15.27
N ALA A 92 3.93 -5.17 -16.49
CA ALA A 92 2.96 -5.85 -17.33
C ALA A 92 2.67 -7.25 -16.77
N TYR A 93 1.55 -7.84 -17.18
CA TYR A 93 1.31 -9.25 -16.97
C TYR A 93 2.38 -10.09 -17.67
N ASP A 94 2.87 -11.10 -16.97
CA ASP A 94 3.86 -12.07 -17.42
C ASP A 94 3.45 -13.42 -16.81
N ASP A 95 3.31 -14.45 -17.64
CA ASP A 95 2.86 -15.78 -17.23
C ASP A 95 3.90 -16.55 -16.41
N ASP A 96 5.16 -16.13 -16.48
CA ASP A 96 6.25 -16.64 -15.67
C ASP A 96 6.51 -15.78 -14.40
N ALA A 97 5.81 -14.65 -14.24
CA ALA A 97 5.96 -13.77 -13.08
C ALA A 97 4.73 -13.76 -12.16
N TRP A 98 4.98 -13.93 -10.87
CA TRP A 98 3.96 -13.83 -9.81
C TRP A 98 3.73 -12.37 -9.43
N SER A 99 3.01 -11.65 -10.27
CA SER A 99 2.82 -10.20 -10.25
C SER A 99 1.44 -9.76 -9.69
N GLU A 100 0.59 -10.67 -9.23
CA GLU A 100 -0.73 -10.32 -8.69
C GLU A 100 -0.79 -10.15 -7.16
N VAL A 101 0.30 -10.48 -6.45
CA VAL A 101 0.36 -10.44 -4.99
C VAL A 101 1.62 -9.69 -4.55
N PRO A 102 1.51 -8.74 -3.60
CA PRO A 102 2.68 -8.10 -2.97
C PRO A 102 3.68 -9.11 -2.42
N THR A 103 4.96 -8.78 -2.51
CA THR A 103 6.04 -9.60 -1.98
C THR A 103 6.25 -9.38 -0.48
N VAL A 104 6.94 -10.33 0.16
CA VAL A 104 7.49 -10.20 1.51
C VAL A 104 8.49 -9.04 1.57
N ASN A 105 9.23 -8.81 0.49
CA ASN A 105 10.18 -7.72 0.42
C ASN A 105 9.48 -6.35 0.46
N ASP A 106 8.35 -6.20 -0.24
CA ASP A 106 7.56 -4.95 -0.22
C ASP A 106 7.12 -4.62 1.22
N LEU A 107 6.50 -5.59 1.89
CA LEU A 107 6.01 -5.40 3.26
C LEU A 107 7.15 -5.11 4.25
N ARG A 108 8.32 -5.72 4.07
CA ARG A 108 9.50 -5.48 4.92
C ARG A 108 10.17 -4.14 4.62
N ALA A 109 10.21 -3.72 3.37
CA ALA A 109 10.77 -2.43 2.96
C ALA A 109 9.96 -1.29 3.58
N ASP A 110 8.65 -1.29 3.40
CA ASP A 110 7.76 -0.28 4.00
C ASP A 110 7.84 -0.29 5.53
N LYS A 111 7.96 -1.49 6.13
CA LYS A 111 8.17 -1.63 7.58
C LYS A 111 9.48 -1.00 8.03
N GLY A 112 10.56 -1.21 7.29
CA GLY A 112 11.88 -0.63 7.55
C GLY A 112 11.87 0.90 7.48
N GLU A 113 11.05 1.46 6.58
CA GLU A 113 10.82 2.90 6.45
C GLU A 113 9.82 3.45 7.49
N GLY A 114 9.11 2.58 8.20
CA GLY A 114 8.12 2.97 9.21
C GLY A 114 6.81 3.52 8.63
N ILE A 115 6.48 3.16 7.40
CA ILE A 115 5.31 3.64 6.65
C ILE A 115 4.43 2.46 6.21
N ASN A 116 3.25 2.73 5.66
CA ASN A 116 2.45 1.71 4.98
C ASN A 116 2.77 1.68 3.47
N GLY A 117 2.07 0.85 2.70
CA GLY A 117 2.22 0.83 1.23
C GLY A 117 0.92 0.58 0.48
N TYR A 118 0.92 0.93 -0.81
CA TYR A 118 -0.15 0.62 -1.76
C TYR A 118 0.42 0.04 -3.04
N ILE A 119 -0.18 -1.03 -3.55
CA ILE A 119 0.30 -1.69 -4.76
C ILE A 119 -0.83 -1.87 -5.79
N GLY A 120 -0.54 -1.53 -7.04
CA GLY A 120 -1.40 -1.80 -8.19
C GLY A 120 -0.86 -2.97 -9.02
N THR A 121 -1.69 -3.99 -9.31
CA THR A 121 -1.25 -5.21 -10.04
C THR A 121 -1.81 -5.25 -11.47
N PRO A 122 -1.27 -6.10 -12.38
CA PRO A 122 -1.71 -6.17 -13.77
C PRO A 122 -3.22 -6.39 -13.96
N ALA A 123 -3.87 -7.22 -13.13
CA ALA A 123 -5.33 -7.42 -13.15
C ALA A 123 -6.12 -6.19 -12.68
N GLY A 124 -5.44 -5.11 -12.29
CA GLY A 124 -6.03 -3.90 -11.74
C GLY A 124 -6.48 -4.05 -10.30
N ARG A 125 -5.87 -4.94 -9.50
CA ARG A 125 -6.12 -4.99 -8.05
C ARG A 125 -5.46 -3.80 -7.38
N LEU A 126 -6.04 -3.39 -6.25
CA LEU A 126 -5.42 -2.43 -5.35
C LEU A 126 -5.18 -3.10 -4.00
N TRP A 127 -3.92 -3.22 -3.64
CA TRP A 127 -3.46 -3.76 -2.36
C TRP A 127 -3.06 -2.64 -1.40
N PHE A 128 -3.21 -2.95 -0.12
CA PHE A 128 -2.72 -2.15 0.98
C PHE A 128 -1.80 -2.99 1.87
N LEU A 129 -0.64 -2.44 2.21
CA LEU A 129 0.38 -3.05 3.06
C LEU A 129 0.29 -2.41 4.45
N ASP A 130 -0.23 -3.15 5.42
CA ASP A 130 -0.29 -2.74 6.82
C ASP A 130 0.97 -3.21 7.56
N THR A 131 1.93 -2.30 7.75
CA THR A 131 3.21 -2.63 8.38
C THR A 131 3.13 -2.69 9.90
N ARG A 132 2.00 -2.34 10.50
CA ARG A 132 1.77 -2.53 11.93
C ARG A 132 1.25 -3.92 12.22
N ARG A 133 0.31 -4.38 11.39
CA ARG A 133 -0.26 -5.73 11.47
C ARG A 133 0.58 -6.78 10.75
N MET A 134 1.54 -6.34 9.92
CA MET A 134 2.35 -7.19 9.04
C MET A 134 1.45 -8.09 8.17
N GLU A 135 0.50 -7.45 7.49
CA GLU A 135 -0.44 -8.07 6.57
C GLU A 135 -0.59 -7.24 5.30
N VAL A 136 -0.92 -7.89 4.20
CA VAL A 136 -1.35 -7.23 2.96
C VAL A 136 -2.80 -7.58 2.69
N ARG A 137 -3.59 -6.61 2.24
CA ARG A 137 -5.02 -6.81 1.96
C ARG A 137 -5.46 -6.07 0.72
N GLN A 138 -6.33 -6.68 -0.07
CA GLN A 138 -6.97 -6.03 -1.20
C GLN A 138 -7.97 -4.99 -0.66
N LEU A 139 -7.82 -3.74 -1.10
CA LEU A 139 -8.86 -2.72 -0.95
C LEU A 139 -10.01 -2.96 -1.94
N CYS A 140 -9.69 -3.54 -3.09
CA CYS A 140 -10.61 -3.95 -4.13
C CYS A 140 -9.94 -4.96 -5.06
N GLY A 141 -10.75 -5.75 -5.76
CA GLY A 141 -10.29 -6.83 -6.64
C GLY A 141 -9.91 -6.36 -8.04
N PRO A 142 -9.89 -7.29 -9.03
CA PRO A 142 -9.57 -6.98 -10.42
C PRO A 142 -10.45 -5.86 -10.99
N GLY A 143 -9.88 -5.06 -11.88
CA GLY A 143 -10.55 -3.92 -12.53
C GLY A 143 -10.81 -2.73 -11.60
N CYS A 144 -10.17 -2.66 -10.44
CA CYS A 144 -10.32 -1.52 -9.53
C CYS A 144 -9.54 -0.27 -10.00
N ILE A 145 -8.39 -0.51 -10.61
CA ILE A 145 -7.64 0.43 -11.46
C ILE A 145 -7.54 -0.18 -12.87
N PRO A 146 -7.09 0.55 -13.91
CA PRO A 146 -6.94 -0.01 -15.26
C PRO A 146 -6.19 -1.34 -15.22
N ALA A 147 -6.70 -2.34 -15.93
CA ALA A 147 -6.02 -3.63 -16.04
C ALA A 147 -5.11 -3.63 -17.28
N ASP A 148 -4.07 -4.46 -17.24
CA ASP A 148 -3.34 -4.86 -18.43
C ASP A 148 -4.30 -5.60 -19.39
N PRO A 149 -4.49 -5.14 -20.64
CA PRO A 149 -5.32 -5.82 -21.62
C PRO A 149 -4.89 -7.26 -21.92
N GLY A 150 -3.62 -7.59 -21.70
CA GLY A 150 -3.06 -8.93 -21.88
C GLY A 150 -3.21 -9.85 -20.67
N HIS A 151 -3.71 -9.36 -19.53
CA HIS A 151 -3.81 -10.16 -18.31
C HIS A 151 -4.75 -11.37 -18.48
N VAL A 152 -4.27 -12.55 -18.09
CA VAL A 152 -5.07 -13.77 -18.04
C VAL A 152 -5.56 -14.03 -16.62
N MET A 153 -6.86 -13.82 -16.40
CA MET A 153 -7.49 -14.02 -15.11
C MET A 153 -7.31 -15.45 -14.60
N GLY A 154 -6.74 -15.59 -13.41
CA GLY A 154 -6.56 -16.89 -12.74
C GLY A 154 -5.28 -17.63 -13.11
N ALA A 155 -4.39 -17.03 -13.91
CA ALA A 155 -3.09 -17.62 -14.26
C ALA A 155 -2.24 -17.97 -13.03
N GLU A 156 -2.27 -17.13 -11.97
CA GLU A 156 -1.59 -17.38 -10.69
C GLU A 156 -2.42 -18.20 -9.68
N GLY A 157 -3.48 -18.86 -10.16
CA GLY A 157 -4.42 -19.60 -9.32
C GLY A 157 -5.20 -18.71 -8.35
N PRO A 158 -5.74 -19.30 -7.25
CA PRO A 158 -6.51 -18.56 -6.27
C PRO A 158 -5.68 -17.52 -5.53
N ILE A 159 -6.15 -16.27 -5.56
CA ILE A 159 -5.57 -15.14 -4.81
C ILE A 159 -6.54 -14.73 -3.70
N ALA A 160 -6.10 -14.84 -2.46
CA ALA A 160 -6.87 -14.49 -1.27
C ALA A 160 -7.04 -12.96 -1.15
N ARG A 161 -8.06 -12.53 -0.41
CA ARG A 161 -8.29 -11.10 -0.12
C ARG A 161 -7.21 -10.48 0.76
N SER A 162 -6.49 -11.29 1.52
CA SER A 162 -5.42 -10.84 2.41
C SER A 162 -4.43 -11.96 2.69
N TYR A 163 -3.21 -11.57 3.05
CA TYR A 163 -2.16 -12.47 3.53
C TYR A 163 -1.43 -11.83 4.69
N THR A 164 -1.25 -12.57 5.78
CA THR A 164 -0.25 -12.25 6.81
C THR A 164 1.16 -12.44 6.25
N LEU A 165 2.18 -11.82 6.87
CA LEU A 165 3.58 -12.03 6.52
C LEU A 165 3.94 -13.53 6.41
N ARG A 166 3.43 -14.36 7.33
CA ARG A 166 3.71 -15.80 7.33
C ARG A 166 3.06 -16.52 6.15
N GLU A 167 1.87 -16.10 5.74
CA GLU A 167 1.20 -16.64 4.55
C GLU A 167 1.90 -16.20 3.27
N LEU A 168 2.34 -14.95 3.18
CA LEU A 168 3.15 -14.46 2.06
C LEU A 168 4.44 -15.26 1.92
N MET A 169 5.19 -15.45 3.02
CA MET A 169 6.42 -16.26 3.00
C MET A 169 6.16 -17.70 2.51
N ARG A 170 5.06 -18.32 2.92
CA ARG A 170 4.68 -19.66 2.42
C ARG A 170 4.31 -19.64 0.95
N ARG A 171 3.59 -18.61 0.50
CA ARG A 171 3.21 -18.45 -0.90
C ARG A 171 4.46 -18.30 -1.77
N GLU A 172 5.36 -17.39 -1.44
CA GLU A 172 6.60 -17.17 -2.20
C GLU A 172 7.51 -18.41 -2.21
N ALA A 173 7.66 -19.10 -1.07
CA ALA A 173 8.44 -20.34 -1.02
C ALA A 173 7.86 -21.44 -1.92
N ALA A 174 6.55 -21.42 -2.19
CA ALA A 174 5.90 -22.36 -3.11
C ALA A 174 6.02 -21.96 -4.60
N GLN A 175 6.47 -20.73 -4.91
CA GLN A 175 6.64 -20.25 -6.29
C GLN A 175 7.94 -20.75 -6.93
N PHE A 176 8.94 -21.09 -6.12
CA PHE A 176 10.26 -21.58 -6.57
C PHE A 176 10.55 -22.96 -5.95
N PRO A 177 9.86 -24.03 -6.40
CA PRO A 177 10.05 -25.39 -5.87
C PRO A 177 11.42 -26.00 -6.21
#